data_AF-A0A3B8L7E4-F1
#
_entry.id   AF-A0A3B8L7E4-F1
#
_cell.length_a   1.000
_cell.length_b   1.000
_cell.length_c   1.000
_cell.angle_alpha   90.00
_cell.angle_beta   90.00
_cell.angle_gamma   90.00
#
_symmetry.space_group_name_H-M   'P 1'
#
loop_
_entity.id
_entity.type
_entity.pdbx_description
1 polymer ?
#
loop_
_entity_poly.entity_id
_entity_poly.type
_entity_poly.pdbx_seq_one_letter_code
_entity_poly.pdbx_strand_id
1 'polypeptide(L)'
;PFTTEELLDYYTRLDFDYGVSIDHLIVAQTEEKKRFRYELTIQNAAEFISEHKKQKLPWTPIGAVQGWDPASYRDAAKQYVDMGYDYIALGGLVRTTTKGVLEILSEVRTVVPDDVKVHLFGVARPQALTRFSDDGANSVDSASVLRKAWLGSNLNYLTQEGWFSAIRVPQVTSFRAKRLVKDGVISLDKLQTLERGCLRGLRDYAASNDDTPSEALLDLLVEYDTLIAGERAKTRQKIERTLIHRPWQSCPCAICKDAGIEVAIFRGNNRNRRRGFHNTYVFHQIMQQVLNGELEEIPFLPPPPPPKEDTANTSENTKKAEKKKTKKVSKRATQKATKSTSKKKTKKDKDLPSKPKKKKTKKDDAVELVQMALFTPPQDTD
;
A
#
# COMPACT_ATOMS: atom_id res chain seq x y z
N PRO A 1 -2.00 -25.13 -5.10
CA PRO A 1 -1.04 -24.85 -4.01
C PRO A 1 0.32 -25.41 -4.40
N PHE A 2 1.41 -24.71 -4.09
CA PHE A 2 2.76 -25.21 -4.32
C PHE A 2 3.16 -26.17 -3.21
N THR A 3 3.95 -27.20 -3.53
CA THR A 3 4.64 -28.01 -2.52
C THR A 3 5.95 -27.34 -2.08
N THR A 4 6.51 -27.80 -0.97
CA THR A 4 7.84 -27.35 -0.51
C THR A 4 8.90 -27.60 -1.58
N GLU A 5 8.93 -28.78 -2.19
CA GLU A 5 9.87 -29.14 -3.26
C GLU A 5 9.76 -28.24 -4.49
N GLU A 6 8.53 -27.96 -4.96
CA GLU A 6 8.29 -27.05 -6.09
C GLU A 6 8.81 -25.63 -5.80
N LEU A 7 8.66 -25.15 -4.56
CA LEU A 7 9.11 -23.83 -4.18
C LEU A 7 10.64 -23.75 -4.06
N LEU A 8 11.28 -24.80 -3.54
CA LEU A 8 12.75 -24.89 -3.50
C LEU A 8 13.36 -24.93 -4.91
N ASP A 9 12.79 -25.73 -5.83
CA ASP A 9 13.19 -25.72 -7.25
C ASP A 9 13.05 -24.32 -7.85
N TYR A 10 11.91 -23.67 -7.60
CA TYR A 10 11.62 -22.35 -8.15
C TYR A 10 12.65 -21.30 -7.74
N TYR A 11 12.97 -21.20 -6.44
CA TYR A 11 14.00 -20.27 -5.97
C TYR A 11 15.38 -20.60 -6.54
N THR A 12 15.73 -21.89 -6.61
CA THR A 12 17.03 -22.35 -7.08
C THR A 12 17.23 -22.09 -8.57
N ARG A 13 16.25 -22.46 -9.40
CA ARG A 13 16.31 -22.33 -10.87
C ARG A 13 16.31 -20.89 -11.36
N LEU A 14 15.83 -19.96 -10.53
CA LEU A 14 15.80 -18.52 -10.83
C LEU A 14 16.89 -17.74 -10.08
N ASP A 15 17.86 -18.43 -9.49
CA ASP A 15 19.03 -17.84 -8.81
C ASP A 15 18.66 -16.80 -7.74
N PHE A 16 17.64 -17.09 -6.92
CA PHE A 16 17.28 -16.22 -5.80
C PHE A 16 18.34 -16.28 -4.68
N ASP A 17 18.71 -15.13 -4.12
CA ASP A 17 19.56 -15.08 -2.92
C ASP A 17 18.81 -15.49 -1.63
N TYR A 18 17.49 -15.27 -1.61
CA TYR A 18 16.61 -15.51 -0.47
C TYR A 18 15.33 -16.23 -0.90
N GLY A 19 14.95 -17.27 -0.17
CA GLY A 19 13.72 -18.02 -0.39
C GLY A 19 12.85 -18.06 0.87
N VAL A 20 11.56 -17.75 0.74
CA VAL A 20 10.63 -17.67 1.87
C VAL A 20 9.76 -18.93 1.94
N SER A 21 9.58 -19.50 3.14
CA SER A 21 8.73 -20.68 3.37
C SER A 21 7.24 -20.41 3.07
N ILE A 22 6.50 -21.45 2.69
CA ILE A 22 5.06 -21.34 2.36
C ILE A 22 4.23 -20.98 3.59
N ASP A 23 3.50 -19.87 3.55
CA ASP A 23 2.67 -19.40 4.65
C ASP A 23 1.18 -19.31 4.31
N HIS A 24 0.37 -19.17 5.36
CA HIS A 24 -1.05 -18.91 5.25
C HIS A 24 -1.45 -17.72 6.11
N LEU A 25 -1.81 -16.61 5.45
CA LEU A 25 -2.29 -15.41 6.14
C LEU A 25 -3.46 -15.72 7.09
N ILE A 26 -3.31 -15.27 8.34
CA ILE A 26 -4.36 -15.42 9.35
C ILE A 26 -5.41 -14.34 9.13
N VAL A 27 -6.57 -14.77 8.63
CA VAL A 27 -7.72 -13.91 8.36
C VAL A 27 -8.78 -14.04 9.45
N ALA A 28 -9.62 -13.02 9.61
CA ALA A 28 -10.74 -13.03 10.56
C ALA A 28 -11.75 -14.14 10.18
N GLN A 29 -11.57 -15.31 10.76
CA GLN A 29 -12.39 -16.51 10.61
C GLN A 29 -12.64 -17.14 11.99
N THR A 30 -13.28 -18.30 12.03
CA THR A 30 -13.45 -19.08 13.27
C THR A 30 -12.08 -19.38 13.89
N GLU A 31 -12.03 -19.50 15.23
CA GLU A 31 -10.79 -19.78 15.96
C GLU A 31 -10.11 -21.07 15.47
N GLU A 32 -10.88 -22.11 15.15
CA GLU A 32 -10.39 -23.36 14.54
C GLU A 32 -9.62 -23.10 13.23
N LYS A 33 -10.16 -22.25 12.34
CA LYS A 33 -9.51 -21.95 11.06
C LYS A 33 -8.28 -21.07 11.21
N LYS A 34 -8.23 -20.21 12.24
CA LYS A 34 -7.03 -19.44 12.56
C LYS A 34 -5.92 -20.36 13.06
N ARG A 35 -6.23 -21.23 14.02
CA ARG A 35 -5.29 -22.22 14.57
C ARG A 35 -4.78 -23.16 13.49
N PHE A 36 -5.66 -23.70 12.66
CA PHE A 36 -5.27 -24.53 11.53
C PHE A 36 -4.26 -23.84 10.59
N ARG A 37 -4.51 -22.58 10.19
CA ARG A 37 -3.57 -21.84 9.33
C ARG A 37 -2.24 -21.56 10.00
N TYR A 38 -2.28 -21.25 11.30
CA TYR A 38 -1.10 -20.99 12.10
C TYR A 38 -0.21 -22.24 12.21
N GLU A 39 -0.81 -23.39 12.58
CA GLU A 39 -0.12 -24.67 12.65
C GLU A 39 0.41 -25.13 11.29
N LEU A 40 -0.39 -25.01 10.23
CA LEU A 40 0.03 -25.35 8.88
C LEU A 40 1.22 -24.50 8.41
N THR A 41 1.24 -23.21 8.74
CA THR A 41 2.36 -22.32 8.41
C THR A 41 3.65 -22.76 9.11
N ILE A 42 3.57 -23.13 10.39
CA ILE A 42 4.71 -23.66 11.16
C ILE A 42 5.20 -25.01 10.57
N GLN A 43 4.27 -25.91 10.23
CA GLN A 43 4.60 -27.21 9.63
C GLN A 43 5.31 -27.04 8.28
N ASN A 44 4.79 -26.17 7.41
CA ASN A 44 5.43 -25.85 6.14
C ASN A 44 6.84 -25.29 6.34
N ALA A 45 7.04 -24.41 7.33
CA ALA A 45 8.36 -23.86 7.62
C ALA A 45 9.35 -24.93 8.12
N ALA A 46 8.89 -25.91 8.91
CA ALA A 46 9.71 -27.02 9.36
C ALA A 46 10.14 -27.93 8.18
N GLU A 47 9.20 -28.26 7.29
CA GLU A 47 9.50 -29.02 6.07
C GLU A 47 10.49 -28.26 5.17
N PHE A 48 10.24 -26.97 4.96
CA PHE A 48 11.03 -26.11 4.08
C PHE A 48 12.50 -26.04 4.49
N ILE A 49 12.80 -25.80 5.77
CA ILE A 49 14.20 -25.73 6.23
C ILE A 49 14.87 -27.10 6.26
N SER A 50 14.13 -28.16 6.55
CA SER A 50 14.64 -29.53 6.52
C SER A 50 15.07 -29.92 5.10
N GLU A 51 14.21 -29.71 4.11
CA GLU A 51 14.51 -30.04 2.71
C GLU A 51 15.57 -29.11 2.11
N HIS A 52 15.56 -27.82 2.45
CA HIS A 52 16.63 -26.88 2.07
C HIS A 52 18.01 -27.36 2.56
N LYS A 53 18.13 -27.71 3.85
CA LYS A 53 19.38 -28.21 4.44
C LYS A 53 19.83 -29.53 3.83
N LYS A 54 18.89 -30.45 3.59
CA LYS A 54 19.14 -31.75 2.97
C LYS A 54 19.69 -31.63 1.55
N GLN A 55 19.16 -30.69 0.77
CA GLN A 55 19.61 -30.41 -0.60
C GLN A 55 20.86 -29.51 -0.64
N LYS A 56 21.26 -28.92 0.49
CA LYS A 56 22.41 -28.01 0.62
C LYS A 56 22.31 -26.83 -0.35
N LEU A 57 21.12 -26.23 -0.44
CA LEU A 57 20.86 -25.14 -1.38
C LEU A 57 21.67 -23.88 -0.98
N PRO A 58 22.21 -23.14 -1.97
CA PRO A 58 23.19 -22.08 -1.72
C PRO A 58 22.59 -20.75 -1.27
N TRP A 59 21.26 -20.62 -1.30
CA TRP A 59 20.53 -19.40 -0.95
C TRP A 59 19.99 -19.44 0.49
N THR A 60 19.67 -18.28 1.07
CA THR A 60 19.26 -18.20 2.49
C THR A 60 17.76 -18.45 2.67
N PRO A 61 17.35 -19.45 3.47
CA PRO A 61 15.93 -19.68 3.76
C PRO A 61 15.42 -18.71 4.82
N ILE A 62 14.25 -18.12 4.55
CA ILE A 62 13.54 -17.20 5.44
C ILE A 62 12.25 -17.86 5.91
N GLY A 63 12.09 -18.01 7.21
CA GLY A 63 10.89 -18.56 7.80
C GLY A 63 9.77 -17.53 7.92
N ALA A 64 8.65 -17.74 7.24
CA ALA A 64 7.49 -16.85 7.28
C ALA A 64 6.62 -17.08 8.53
N VAL A 65 6.79 -16.21 9.53
CA VAL A 65 6.07 -16.27 10.81
C VAL A 65 4.75 -15.52 10.70
N GLN A 66 3.67 -16.16 11.13
CA GLN A 66 2.32 -15.58 11.20
C GLN A 66 1.77 -15.61 12.62
N GLY A 67 0.89 -14.67 12.94
CA GLY A 67 0.23 -14.55 14.24
C GLY A 67 -0.93 -13.57 14.21
N TRP A 68 -1.71 -13.50 15.29
CA TRP A 68 -2.84 -12.57 15.45
C TRP A 68 -2.69 -11.60 16.62
N ASP A 69 -1.80 -11.90 17.57
CA ASP A 69 -1.44 -11.08 18.72
C ASP A 69 0.05 -11.28 19.07
N PRO A 70 0.66 -10.41 19.91
CA PRO A 70 2.08 -10.52 20.24
C PRO A 70 2.51 -11.88 20.79
N ALA A 71 1.68 -12.51 21.63
CA ALA A 71 1.97 -13.83 22.21
C ALA A 71 2.05 -14.92 21.13
N SER A 72 1.10 -14.96 20.19
CA SER A 72 1.13 -15.90 19.08
C SER A 72 2.34 -15.72 18.16
N TYR A 73 2.80 -14.47 17.93
CA TYR A 73 4.03 -14.24 17.16
C TYR A 73 5.27 -14.75 17.91
N ARG A 74 5.37 -14.47 19.22
CA ARG A 74 6.47 -14.98 20.06
C ARG A 74 6.52 -16.50 20.06
N ASP A 75 5.38 -17.15 20.32
CA ASP A 75 5.31 -18.61 20.41
C ASP A 75 5.62 -19.29 19.06
N ALA A 76 5.24 -18.66 17.94
CA ALA A 76 5.67 -19.10 16.62
C ALA A 76 7.17 -18.88 16.44
N ALA A 77 7.67 -17.66 16.63
CA ALA A 77 9.07 -17.32 16.40
C ALA A 77 10.04 -18.20 17.19
N LYS A 78 9.72 -18.56 18.44
CA LYS A 78 10.49 -19.53 19.23
C LYS A 78 10.66 -20.86 18.49
N GLN A 79 9.59 -21.39 17.89
CA GLN A 79 9.66 -22.65 17.14
C GLN A 79 10.55 -22.53 15.91
N TYR A 80 10.58 -21.38 15.24
CA TYR A 80 11.43 -21.16 14.07
C TYR A 80 12.91 -21.12 14.45
N VAL A 81 13.24 -20.51 15.59
CA VAL A 81 14.59 -20.57 16.16
C VAL A 81 14.96 -22.01 16.51
N ASP A 82 14.05 -22.76 17.15
CA ASP A 82 14.27 -24.18 17.49
C ASP A 82 14.47 -25.07 16.23
N MET A 83 13.86 -24.72 15.08
CA MET A 83 14.09 -25.36 13.77
C MET A 83 15.47 -25.02 13.16
N GLY A 84 16.14 -24.00 13.70
CA GLY A 84 17.45 -23.52 13.26
C GLY A 84 17.38 -22.60 12.03
N TYR A 85 16.35 -21.75 11.95
CA TYR A 85 16.36 -20.56 11.07
C TYR A 85 17.28 -19.49 11.66
N ASP A 86 18.12 -18.90 10.81
CA ASP A 86 18.92 -17.70 11.10
C ASP A 86 18.26 -16.41 10.57
N TYR A 87 17.16 -16.55 9.83
CA TYR A 87 16.37 -15.44 9.29
C TYR A 87 14.88 -15.78 9.30
N ILE A 88 14.08 -14.96 9.98
CA ILE A 88 12.61 -15.06 10.01
C ILE A 88 11.96 -13.77 9.51
N ALA A 89 10.73 -13.87 9.03
CA ALA A 89 9.96 -12.74 8.53
C ALA A 89 8.54 -12.72 9.11
N LEU A 90 8.16 -11.60 9.73
CA LEU A 90 6.86 -11.43 10.36
C LEU A 90 5.82 -10.99 9.32
N GLY A 91 4.92 -11.91 8.97
CA GLY A 91 3.82 -11.73 8.02
C GLY A 91 2.56 -11.13 8.66
N GLY A 92 1.54 -10.81 7.85
CA GLY A 92 0.22 -10.38 8.36
C GLY A 92 0.15 -8.95 8.94
N LEU A 93 1.25 -8.21 8.96
CA LEU A 93 1.38 -6.93 9.69
C LEU A 93 0.92 -5.68 8.92
N VAL A 94 0.60 -5.78 7.63
CA VAL A 94 0.30 -4.62 6.75
C VAL A 94 -0.80 -3.71 7.33
N ARG A 95 -1.80 -4.29 8.01
CA ARG A 95 -2.93 -3.55 8.62
C ARG A 95 -2.71 -3.21 10.10
N THR A 96 -1.62 -3.66 10.71
CA THR A 96 -1.31 -3.46 12.13
C THR A 96 -0.80 -2.04 12.36
N THR A 97 -1.19 -1.39 13.46
CA THR A 97 -0.69 -0.04 13.79
C THR A 97 0.80 -0.06 14.11
N THR A 98 1.49 1.08 14.04
CA THR A 98 2.95 1.11 14.32
C THR A 98 3.23 0.66 15.74
N LYS A 99 2.41 1.10 16.69
CA LYS A 99 2.45 0.63 18.08
C LYS A 99 2.30 -0.89 18.17
N GLY A 100 1.32 -1.47 17.46
CA GLY A 100 1.10 -2.91 17.47
C GLY A 100 2.26 -3.71 16.85
N VAL A 101 2.91 -3.18 15.80
CA VAL A 101 4.11 -3.82 15.22
C VAL A 101 5.27 -3.82 16.22
N LEU A 102 5.48 -2.71 16.93
CA LEU A 102 6.52 -2.61 17.98
C LEU A 102 6.22 -3.53 19.17
N GLU A 103 4.95 -3.62 19.60
CA GLU A 103 4.53 -4.58 20.64
C GLU A 103 4.82 -6.04 20.21
N ILE A 104 4.59 -6.38 18.95
CA ILE A 104 4.91 -7.71 18.39
C ILE A 104 6.43 -7.93 18.35
N LEU A 105 7.19 -6.98 17.83
CA LEU A 105 8.66 -7.07 17.76
C LEU A 105 9.27 -7.26 19.14
N SER A 106 8.85 -6.46 20.11
CA SER A 106 9.34 -6.54 21.49
C SER A 106 9.09 -7.93 22.09
N GLU A 107 7.89 -8.49 21.92
CA GLU A 107 7.59 -9.84 22.40
C GLU A 107 8.40 -10.92 21.66
N VAL A 108 8.54 -10.81 20.33
CA VAL A 108 9.34 -11.75 19.52
C VAL A 108 10.80 -11.74 19.96
N ARG A 109 11.38 -10.56 20.23
CA ARG A 109 12.78 -10.44 20.68
C ARG A 109 13.04 -10.97 22.09
N THR A 110 12.02 -11.30 22.88
CA THR A 110 12.21 -12.02 24.16
C THR A 110 12.65 -13.47 23.97
N VAL A 111 12.41 -14.06 22.79
CA VAL A 111 12.72 -15.47 22.49
C VAL A 111 13.61 -15.66 21.26
N VAL A 112 13.78 -14.63 20.44
CA VAL A 112 14.60 -14.66 19.22
C VAL A 112 15.98 -14.03 19.51
N PRO A 113 17.07 -14.81 19.45
CA PRO A 113 18.44 -14.31 19.62
C PRO A 113 18.82 -13.18 18.65
N ASP A 114 19.76 -12.32 19.05
CA ASP A 114 20.18 -11.14 18.28
C ASP A 114 20.85 -11.49 16.94
N ASP A 115 21.48 -12.66 16.83
CA ASP A 115 22.09 -13.17 15.60
C ASP A 115 21.06 -13.68 14.58
N VAL A 116 19.83 -13.98 15.03
CA VAL A 116 18.71 -14.31 14.14
C VAL A 116 18.11 -13.03 13.58
N LYS A 117 18.12 -12.91 12.26
CA LYS A 117 17.59 -11.76 11.53
C LYS A 117 16.06 -11.78 11.53
N VAL A 118 15.44 -10.60 11.64
CA VAL A 118 13.99 -10.41 11.59
C VAL A 118 13.63 -9.45 10.46
N HIS A 119 12.74 -9.87 9.57
CA HIS A 119 12.15 -9.06 8.50
C HIS A 119 10.70 -8.68 8.82
N LEU A 120 10.27 -7.46 8.45
CA LEU A 120 8.86 -7.06 8.54
C LEU A 120 8.21 -7.01 7.15
N PHE A 121 7.30 -7.94 6.88
CA PHE A 121 6.64 -8.01 5.58
C PHE A 121 5.64 -6.87 5.36
N GLY A 122 5.86 -6.09 4.30
CA GLY A 122 4.99 -5.03 3.81
C GLY A 122 4.86 -3.83 4.75
N VAL A 123 5.78 -3.68 5.72
CA VAL A 123 5.78 -2.61 6.72
C VAL A 123 7.05 -1.77 6.61
N ALA A 124 7.13 -0.90 5.60
CA ALA A 124 8.12 0.18 5.56
C ALA A 124 7.46 1.53 5.88
N ARG A 125 7.64 2.02 7.11
CA ARG A 125 7.06 3.27 7.62
C ARG A 125 8.17 4.22 8.02
N PRO A 126 8.51 5.23 7.19
CA PRO A 126 9.64 6.12 7.45
C PRO A 126 9.72 6.66 8.89
N GLN A 127 8.61 7.12 9.48
CA GLN A 127 8.62 7.68 10.85
C GLN A 127 8.85 6.65 11.97
N ALA A 128 8.90 5.36 11.65
CA ALA A 128 9.08 4.28 12.61
C ALA A 128 10.29 3.40 12.28
N LEU A 129 11.06 3.71 11.23
CA LEU A 129 12.19 2.87 10.80
C LEU A 129 13.24 2.74 11.89
N THR A 130 13.67 3.85 12.49
CA THR A 130 14.65 3.84 13.58
C THR A 130 14.15 2.97 14.73
N ARG A 131 12.89 3.18 15.16
CA ARG A 131 12.28 2.36 16.21
C ARG A 131 12.16 0.87 15.85
N PHE A 132 11.83 0.55 14.59
CA PHE A 132 11.81 -0.84 14.15
C PHE A 132 13.22 -1.45 14.21
N SER A 133 14.25 -0.70 13.80
CA SER A 133 15.64 -1.13 13.90
C SER A 133 16.09 -1.32 15.35
N ASP A 134 15.78 -0.36 16.23
CA ASP A 134 16.10 -0.40 17.65
C ASP A 134 15.41 -1.58 18.37
N ASP A 135 14.16 -1.88 18.01
CA ASP A 135 13.41 -3.05 18.50
C ASP A 135 13.81 -4.36 17.77
N GLY A 136 14.89 -4.33 16.98
CA GLY A 136 15.53 -5.53 16.42
C GLY A 136 14.98 -6.00 15.07
N ALA A 137 14.34 -5.16 14.26
CA ALA A 137 14.07 -5.49 12.86
C ALA A 137 15.31 -5.23 11.99
N ASN A 138 15.75 -6.22 11.22
CA ASN A 138 16.93 -6.11 10.35
C ASN A 138 16.58 -5.65 8.94
N SER A 139 15.31 -5.76 8.53
CA SER A 139 14.88 -5.45 7.16
C SER A 139 13.37 -5.24 7.06
N VAL A 140 12.94 -4.49 6.04
CA VAL A 140 11.54 -4.21 5.74
C VAL A 140 11.33 -4.20 4.22
N ASP A 141 10.11 -4.46 3.76
CA ASP A 141 9.73 -4.23 2.37
C ASP A 141 8.47 -3.36 2.25
N SER A 142 8.25 -2.79 1.06
CA SER A 142 7.01 -2.08 0.75
C SER A 142 6.77 -1.94 -0.75
N ALA A 143 5.66 -2.52 -1.19
CA ALA A 143 5.09 -2.23 -2.51
C ALA A 143 4.36 -0.87 -2.56
N SER A 144 4.32 -0.09 -1.47
CA SER A 144 3.45 1.10 -1.39
C SER A 144 3.89 2.23 -2.31
N VAL A 145 5.20 2.43 -2.48
CA VAL A 145 5.75 3.46 -3.38
C VAL A 145 5.55 3.11 -4.86
N LEU A 146 5.62 1.82 -5.19
CA LEU A 146 5.28 1.28 -6.50
C LEU A 146 3.79 1.46 -6.80
N ARG A 147 2.91 1.01 -5.88
CA ARG A 147 1.46 1.17 -6.04
C ARG A 147 1.05 2.64 -6.14
N LYS A 148 1.67 3.54 -5.40
CA LYS A 148 1.43 4.99 -5.53
C LYS A 148 1.82 5.50 -6.93
N ALA A 149 2.94 5.06 -7.48
CA ALA A 149 3.34 5.42 -8.84
C ALA A 149 2.29 4.99 -9.90
N TRP A 150 1.71 3.80 -9.74
CA TRP A 150 0.84 3.17 -10.75
C TRP A 150 -0.64 3.46 -10.59
N LEU A 151 -1.12 3.56 -9.35
CA LEU A 151 -2.55 3.63 -9.01
C LEU A 151 -2.92 4.95 -8.33
N GLY A 152 -1.93 5.71 -7.84
CA GLY A 152 -2.16 6.97 -7.15
C GLY A 152 -2.91 7.97 -8.03
N SER A 153 -3.80 8.73 -7.41
CA SER A 153 -4.51 9.83 -8.09
C SER A 153 -3.67 11.09 -8.18
N ASN A 154 -2.92 11.39 -7.12
CA ASN A 154 -2.19 12.65 -6.92
C ASN A 154 -0.76 12.49 -6.38
N LEU A 155 -0.42 11.34 -5.78
CA LEU A 155 0.88 11.07 -5.18
C LEU A 155 1.54 9.97 -6.01
N ASN A 156 2.24 10.37 -7.08
CA ASN A 156 2.75 9.42 -8.07
C ASN A 156 4.27 9.49 -8.25
N TYR A 157 4.86 10.66 -8.03
CA TYR A 157 6.28 10.91 -8.23
C TYR A 157 6.87 11.36 -6.89
N LEU A 158 7.67 10.49 -6.27
CA LEU A 158 8.35 10.77 -5.01
C LEU A 158 9.70 11.45 -5.27
N THR A 159 9.99 12.46 -4.47
CA THR A 159 11.28 13.17 -4.41
C THR A 159 11.69 13.30 -2.94
N GLN A 160 12.91 13.79 -2.68
CA GLN A 160 13.37 14.09 -1.32
C GLN A 160 12.47 15.14 -0.62
N GLU A 161 11.97 16.11 -1.38
CA GLU A 161 11.06 17.16 -0.89
C GLU A 161 9.61 16.69 -0.78
N GLY A 162 9.30 15.51 -1.31
CA GLY A 162 7.99 14.89 -1.20
C GLY A 162 7.32 14.53 -2.51
N TRP A 163 5.99 14.40 -2.45
CA TRP A 163 5.19 13.87 -3.54
C TRP A 163 4.76 14.94 -4.53
N PHE A 164 4.93 14.62 -5.81
CA PHE A 164 4.39 15.33 -6.96
C PHE A 164 3.35 14.47 -7.68
N SER A 165 2.48 15.14 -8.43
CA SER A 165 1.49 14.49 -9.28
C SER A 165 2.13 14.15 -10.62
N ALA A 166 1.94 12.92 -11.08
CA ALA A 166 2.28 12.62 -12.46
C ALA A 166 1.28 13.31 -13.41
N ILE A 167 1.76 13.77 -14.56
CA ILE A 167 0.98 14.49 -15.57
C ILE A 167 0.26 13.46 -16.42
N ARG A 168 -1.07 13.46 -16.39
CA ARG A 168 -1.87 12.43 -17.04
C ARG A 168 -2.00 12.71 -18.52
N VAL A 169 -1.43 11.81 -19.33
CA VAL A 169 -1.63 11.78 -20.78
C VAL A 169 -1.97 10.33 -21.20
N PRO A 170 -3.14 9.78 -20.79
CA PRO A 170 -3.53 8.41 -21.12
C PRO A 170 -3.55 8.16 -22.63
N GLN A 171 -3.34 6.92 -23.05
CA GLN A 171 -3.40 6.58 -24.48
C GLN A 171 -4.83 6.69 -25.01
N VAL A 172 -4.99 7.09 -26.27
CA VAL A 172 -6.29 7.01 -26.99
C VAL A 172 -6.88 5.59 -27.00
N THR A 173 -6.02 4.58 -26.88
CA THR A 173 -6.40 3.17 -26.79
C THR A 173 -6.87 2.74 -25.39
N SER A 174 -6.77 3.61 -24.38
CA SER A 174 -7.21 3.32 -23.01
C SER A 174 -8.72 3.13 -22.93
N PHE A 175 -9.18 2.34 -21.95
CA PHE A 175 -10.61 2.05 -21.75
C PHE A 175 -11.47 3.31 -21.67
N ARG A 176 -11.02 4.34 -20.94
CA ARG A 176 -11.75 5.61 -20.81
C ARG A 176 -11.79 6.39 -22.12
N ALA A 177 -10.67 6.49 -22.82
CA ALA A 177 -10.59 7.16 -24.11
C ALA A 177 -11.50 6.50 -25.17
N LYS A 178 -11.44 5.16 -25.28
CA LYS A 178 -12.31 4.39 -26.19
C LYS A 178 -13.79 4.61 -25.89
N ARG A 179 -14.15 4.73 -24.60
CA ARG A 179 -15.54 4.98 -24.20
C ARG A 179 -16.02 6.37 -24.61
N LEU A 180 -15.21 7.42 -24.46
CA LEU A 180 -15.58 8.78 -24.88
C LEU A 180 -15.88 8.86 -26.39
N VAL A 181 -15.08 8.16 -27.19
CA VAL A 181 -15.29 8.07 -28.64
C VAL A 181 -16.57 7.29 -28.94
N LYS A 182 -16.79 6.16 -28.28
CA LYS A 182 -18.01 5.34 -28.45
C LYS A 182 -19.29 6.09 -28.04
N ASP A 183 -19.21 6.90 -26.99
CA ASP A 183 -20.33 7.66 -26.45
C ASP A 183 -20.55 8.98 -27.23
N GLY A 184 -19.78 9.25 -28.29
CA GLY A 184 -19.94 10.42 -29.17
C GLY A 184 -19.50 11.75 -28.55
N VAL A 185 -18.80 11.73 -27.41
CA VAL A 185 -18.34 12.93 -26.70
C VAL A 185 -17.25 13.66 -27.48
N ILE A 186 -16.38 12.92 -28.17
CA ILE A 186 -15.29 13.46 -28.97
C ILE A 186 -14.96 12.53 -30.14
N SER A 187 -14.56 13.08 -31.28
CA SER A 187 -14.06 12.28 -32.40
C SER A 187 -12.68 11.69 -32.08
N LEU A 188 -12.37 10.53 -32.68
CA LEU A 188 -11.06 9.89 -32.53
C LEU A 188 -9.92 10.82 -32.99
N ASP A 189 -10.10 11.50 -34.11
CA ASP A 189 -9.10 12.43 -34.68
C ASP A 189 -8.80 13.61 -33.74
N LYS A 190 -9.84 14.22 -33.16
CA LYS A 190 -9.65 15.31 -32.20
C LYS A 190 -8.95 14.82 -30.93
N LEU A 191 -9.29 13.64 -30.43
CA LEU A 191 -8.64 13.06 -29.25
C LEU A 191 -7.16 12.72 -29.51
N GLN A 192 -6.82 12.18 -30.69
CA GLN A 192 -5.45 11.93 -31.13
C GLN A 192 -4.65 13.24 -31.28
N THR A 193 -5.30 14.30 -31.75
CA THR A 193 -4.67 15.63 -31.87
C THR A 193 -4.35 16.21 -30.50
N LEU A 194 -5.29 16.16 -29.55
CA LEU A 194 -5.05 16.60 -28.17
C LEU A 194 -3.94 15.79 -27.48
N GLU A 195 -3.95 14.46 -27.65
CA GLU A 195 -2.92 13.57 -27.11
C GLU A 195 -1.51 13.90 -27.63
N ARG A 196 -1.38 14.04 -28.96
CA ARG A 196 -0.11 14.42 -29.60
C ARG A 196 0.34 15.80 -29.15
N GLY A 197 -0.59 16.75 -29.05
CA GLY A 197 -0.32 18.10 -28.55
C GLY A 197 0.24 18.08 -27.13
N CYS A 198 -0.36 17.31 -26.21
CA CYS A 198 0.12 17.16 -24.84
C CYS A 198 1.55 16.59 -24.80
N LEU A 199 1.81 15.50 -25.52
CA LEU A 199 3.12 14.86 -25.52
C LEU A 199 4.20 15.75 -26.14
N ARG A 200 3.88 16.39 -27.26
CA ARG A 200 4.80 17.33 -27.92
C ARG A 200 5.08 18.53 -27.02
N GLY A 201 4.05 19.18 -26.47
CA GLY A 201 4.20 20.35 -25.62
C GLY A 201 5.03 20.06 -24.36
N LEU A 202 4.85 18.88 -23.74
CA LEU A 202 5.69 18.45 -22.62
C LEU A 202 7.17 18.29 -23.02
N ARG A 203 7.44 17.69 -24.18
CA ARG A 203 8.82 17.49 -24.68
C ARG A 203 9.47 18.79 -25.10
N ASP A 204 8.74 19.63 -25.82
CA ASP A 204 9.19 20.95 -26.24
C ASP A 204 9.52 21.82 -25.01
N TYR A 205 8.66 21.79 -23.97
CA TYR A 205 8.96 22.42 -22.68
C TYR A 205 10.17 21.81 -21.97
N ALA A 206 10.34 20.48 -21.98
CA ALA A 206 11.50 19.85 -21.36
C ALA A 206 12.82 20.18 -22.07
N ALA A 207 12.76 20.47 -23.37
CA ALA A 207 13.90 20.86 -24.19
C ALA A 207 14.17 22.38 -24.16
N SER A 208 13.22 23.20 -23.70
CA SER A 208 13.41 24.64 -23.58
C SER A 208 14.16 25.01 -22.30
N ASN A 209 14.81 26.17 -22.34
CA ASN A 209 15.46 26.80 -21.18
C ASN A 209 14.47 27.61 -20.33
N ASP A 210 13.15 27.44 -20.53
CA ASP A 210 12.13 28.17 -19.79
C ASP A 210 11.95 27.55 -18.41
N ASP A 211 11.91 28.37 -17.37
CA ASP A 211 11.66 27.90 -15.99
C ASP A 211 10.16 27.67 -15.68
N THR A 212 9.28 28.19 -16.54
CA THR A 212 7.83 28.13 -16.36
C THR A 212 7.12 27.58 -17.60
N PRO A 213 6.12 26.69 -17.43
CA PRO A 213 5.32 26.22 -18.55
C PRO A 213 4.42 27.34 -19.07
N SER A 214 4.19 27.38 -20.39
CA SER A 214 3.24 28.33 -20.97
C SER A 214 1.80 28.04 -20.53
N GLU A 215 0.98 29.10 -20.43
CA GLU A 215 -0.45 28.98 -20.15
C GLU A 215 -1.15 28.05 -21.16
N ALA A 216 -0.77 28.13 -22.44
CA ALA A 216 -1.30 27.27 -23.49
C ALA A 216 -1.00 25.77 -23.24
N LEU A 217 0.20 25.43 -22.75
CA LEU A 217 0.53 24.06 -22.38
C LEU A 217 -0.30 23.60 -21.17
N LEU A 218 -0.42 24.45 -20.14
CA LEU A 218 -1.22 24.13 -18.96
C LEU A 218 -2.69 23.91 -19.30
N ASP A 219 -3.27 24.78 -20.12
CA ASP A 219 -4.64 24.67 -20.62
C ASP A 219 -4.86 23.35 -21.35
N LEU A 220 -3.96 23.02 -22.29
CA LEU A 220 -4.03 21.78 -23.06
C LEU A 220 -3.96 20.53 -22.16
N LEU A 221 -3.06 20.51 -21.18
CA LEU A 221 -2.92 19.38 -20.26
C LEU A 221 -4.15 19.23 -19.34
N VAL A 222 -4.69 20.35 -18.86
CA VAL A 222 -5.90 20.36 -18.02
C VAL A 222 -7.12 19.94 -18.83
N GLU A 223 -7.28 20.42 -20.06
CA GLU A 223 -8.35 20.02 -20.97
C GLU A 223 -8.31 18.50 -21.19
N TYR A 224 -7.14 17.95 -21.57
CA TYR A 224 -7.00 16.54 -21.88
C TYR A 224 -7.25 15.63 -20.66
N ASP A 225 -6.71 15.99 -19.50
CA ASP A 225 -6.92 15.25 -18.25
C ASP A 225 -8.39 15.29 -17.80
N THR A 226 -9.01 16.46 -17.87
CA THR A 226 -10.43 16.65 -17.50
C THR A 226 -11.35 15.87 -18.44
N LEU A 227 -11.06 15.88 -19.75
CA LEU A 227 -11.79 15.12 -20.75
C LEU A 227 -11.79 13.61 -20.43
N ILE A 228 -10.63 13.05 -20.04
CA ILE A 228 -10.49 11.59 -19.83
C ILE A 228 -10.87 11.14 -18.42
N ALA A 229 -10.49 11.90 -17.39
CA ALA A 229 -10.62 11.49 -15.99
C ALA A 229 -11.73 12.23 -15.24
N GLY A 230 -12.35 13.25 -15.84
CA GLY A 230 -13.26 14.18 -15.18
C GLY A 230 -12.52 15.22 -14.34
N GLU A 231 -13.27 16.19 -13.81
CA GLU A 231 -12.70 17.25 -12.96
C GLU A 231 -12.13 16.68 -11.67
N ARG A 232 -10.92 17.13 -11.31
CA ARG A 232 -10.26 16.80 -10.04
C ARG A 232 -9.79 18.08 -9.37
N ALA A 233 -9.90 18.10 -8.04
CA ALA A 233 -9.50 19.26 -7.25
C ALA A 233 -8.03 19.62 -7.49
N LYS A 234 -7.80 20.90 -7.80
CA LYS A 234 -6.49 21.52 -8.00
C LYS A 234 -5.64 20.89 -9.12
N THR A 235 -6.26 20.43 -10.21
CA THR A 235 -5.54 19.75 -11.31
C THR A 235 -4.48 20.66 -11.94
N ARG A 236 -4.84 21.89 -12.31
CA ARG A 236 -3.90 22.88 -12.88
C ARG A 236 -2.70 23.09 -11.97
N GLN A 237 -2.94 23.44 -10.70
CA GLN A 237 -1.87 23.74 -9.74
C GLN A 237 -0.93 22.54 -9.51
N LYS A 238 -1.44 21.31 -9.57
CA LYS A 238 -0.62 20.09 -9.42
C LYS A 238 0.27 19.83 -10.64
N ILE A 239 -0.26 20.04 -11.84
CA ILE A 239 0.48 19.90 -13.10
C ILE A 239 1.57 20.98 -13.14
N GLU A 240 1.18 22.23 -12.92
CA GLU A 240 2.06 23.40 -12.88
C GLU A 240 3.18 23.23 -11.86
N ARG A 241 2.87 22.84 -10.61
CA ARG A 241 3.88 22.56 -9.59
C ARG A 241 4.92 21.53 -10.05
N THR A 242 4.48 20.48 -10.74
CA THR A 242 5.39 19.42 -11.21
C THR A 242 6.26 19.92 -12.37
N LEU A 243 5.71 20.75 -13.26
CA LEU A 243 6.42 21.31 -14.40
C LEU A 243 7.41 22.41 -14.00
N ILE A 244 7.09 23.27 -13.03
CA ILE A 244 8.01 24.28 -12.51
C ILE A 244 9.17 23.62 -11.76
N HIS A 245 8.88 22.60 -10.95
CA HIS A 245 9.91 21.98 -10.10
C HIS A 245 10.86 21.04 -10.86
N ARG A 246 10.43 20.51 -12.02
CA ARG A 246 11.23 19.64 -12.90
C ARG A 246 12.02 18.55 -12.16
N PRO A 247 11.39 17.74 -11.29
CA PRO A 247 12.10 16.78 -10.42
C PRO A 247 12.90 15.72 -11.18
N TRP A 248 12.62 15.53 -12.48
CA TRP A 248 13.39 14.64 -13.34
C TRP A 248 14.77 15.18 -13.74
N GLN A 249 15.01 16.50 -13.62
CA GLN A 249 16.30 17.11 -13.93
C GLN A 249 17.26 17.04 -12.75
N SER A 250 16.77 17.15 -11.52
CA SER A 250 17.59 17.15 -10.30
C SER A 250 17.86 15.76 -9.74
N CYS A 251 17.07 14.74 -10.11
CA CYS A 251 17.24 13.40 -9.58
C CYS A 251 18.43 12.66 -10.24
N PRO A 252 19.37 12.11 -9.46
CA PRO A 252 20.56 11.44 -10.01
C PRO A 252 20.34 10.00 -10.48
N CYS A 253 19.12 9.43 -10.35
CA CYS A 253 18.86 8.04 -10.70
C CYS A 253 18.93 7.82 -12.23
N ALA A 254 19.34 6.61 -12.65
CA ALA A 254 19.46 6.26 -14.07
C ALA A 254 18.15 6.50 -14.84
N ILE A 255 17.00 6.23 -14.22
CA ILE A 255 15.69 6.40 -14.85
C ILE A 255 15.40 7.86 -15.18
N CYS A 256 15.70 8.80 -14.28
CA CYS A 256 15.48 10.22 -14.53
C CYS A 256 16.48 10.76 -15.54
N LYS A 257 17.75 10.33 -15.46
CA LYS A 257 18.79 10.70 -16.44
C LYS A 257 18.45 10.25 -17.86
N ASP A 258 17.92 9.04 -18.01
CA ASP A 258 17.64 8.47 -19.34
C ASP A 258 16.28 8.92 -19.89
N ALA A 259 15.24 8.93 -19.06
CA ALA A 259 13.87 9.18 -19.54
C ALA A 259 13.42 10.65 -19.38
N GLY A 260 14.12 11.45 -18.57
CA GLY A 260 13.79 12.86 -18.32
C GLY A 260 12.32 13.07 -17.97
N ILE A 261 11.66 14.00 -18.67
CA ILE A 261 10.25 14.33 -18.41
C ILE A 261 9.31 13.13 -18.57
N GLU A 262 9.66 12.11 -19.36
CA GLU A 262 8.81 10.95 -19.60
C GLU A 262 8.50 10.17 -18.30
N VAL A 263 9.35 10.28 -17.26
CA VAL A 263 9.09 9.72 -15.92
C VAL A 263 7.88 10.39 -15.27
N ALA A 264 7.72 11.71 -15.46
CA ALA A 264 6.64 12.50 -14.90
C ALA A 264 5.29 12.23 -15.60
N ILE A 265 5.29 11.63 -16.80
CA ILE A 265 4.08 11.37 -17.58
C ILE A 265 3.40 10.08 -17.10
N PHE A 266 2.16 10.19 -16.65
CA PHE A 266 1.30 9.06 -16.34
C PHE A 266 0.66 8.54 -17.64
N ARG A 267 1.33 7.55 -18.26
CA ARG A 267 0.92 6.99 -19.56
C ARG A 267 1.51 5.60 -19.81
N GLY A 268 0.64 4.60 -19.94
CA GLY A 268 1.04 3.23 -20.27
C GLY A 268 1.84 2.53 -19.15
N ASN A 269 2.07 1.22 -19.31
CA ASN A 269 2.68 0.40 -18.26
C ASN A 269 4.16 0.75 -18.04
N ASN A 270 4.95 0.85 -19.11
CA ASN A 270 6.41 1.02 -19.02
C ASN A 270 6.82 2.32 -18.30
N ARG A 271 6.21 3.47 -18.62
CA ARG A 271 6.51 4.74 -17.92
C ARG A 271 6.12 4.68 -16.44
N ASN A 272 4.95 4.10 -16.16
CA ASN A 272 4.47 3.97 -14.79
C ASN A 272 5.38 3.04 -13.97
N ARG A 273 5.86 1.93 -14.54
CA ARG A 273 6.84 1.03 -13.92
C ARG A 273 8.16 1.72 -13.64
N ARG A 274 8.73 2.44 -14.63
CA ARG A 274 9.95 3.25 -14.46
C ARG A 274 9.81 4.25 -13.32
N ARG A 275 8.71 5.02 -13.27
CA ARG A 275 8.43 5.93 -12.14
C ARG A 275 8.31 5.19 -10.81
N GLY A 276 7.76 3.98 -10.80
CA GLY A 276 7.76 3.09 -9.64
C GLY A 276 9.16 2.80 -9.12
N PHE A 277 10.06 2.34 -9.98
CA PHE A 277 11.45 2.05 -9.61
C PHE A 277 12.21 3.32 -9.19
N HIS A 278 11.97 4.45 -9.84
CA HIS A 278 12.46 5.76 -9.37
C HIS A 278 11.98 6.04 -7.94
N ASN A 279 10.67 5.85 -7.64
CA ASN A 279 10.15 6.07 -6.30
C ASN A 279 10.80 5.12 -5.28
N THR A 280 11.09 3.87 -5.66
CA THR A 280 11.82 2.92 -4.81
C THR A 280 13.23 3.40 -4.52
N TYR A 281 13.94 3.92 -5.53
CA TYR A 281 15.27 4.51 -5.34
C TYR A 281 15.23 5.67 -4.35
N VAL A 282 14.32 6.64 -4.54
CA VAL A 282 14.20 7.79 -3.63
C VAL A 282 13.78 7.34 -2.23
N PHE A 283 12.84 6.39 -2.12
CA PHE A 283 12.44 5.84 -0.84
C PHE A 283 13.61 5.18 -0.10
N HIS A 284 14.45 4.42 -0.80
CA HIS A 284 15.66 3.85 -0.23
C HIS A 284 16.61 4.93 0.29
N GLN A 285 16.82 6.02 -0.46
CA GLN A 285 17.63 7.15 0.04
C GLN A 285 17.06 7.76 1.32
N ILE A 286 15.75 8.01 1.36
CA ILE A 286 15.07 8.53 2.56
C ILE A 286 15.23 7.55 3.73
N MET A 287 15.12 6.24 3.49
CA MET A 287 15.34 5.24 4.53
C MET A 287 16.76 5.33 5.12
N GLN A 288 17.79 5.43 4.26
CA GLN A 288 19.18 5.55 4.70
C GLN A 288 19.39 6.81 5.54
N GLN A 289 18.87 7.95 5.10
CA GLN A 289 18.96 9.22 5.83
C GLN A 289 18.27 9.14 7.21
N VAL A 290 17.09 8.53 7.29
CA VAL A 290 16.37 8.35 8.56
C VAL A 290 17.16 7.43 9.51
N LEU A 291 17.70 6.32 9.00
CA LEU A 291 18.47 5.37 9.81
C LEU A 291 19.83 5.94 10.26
N ASN A 292 20.43 6.84 9.47
CA ASN A 292 21.66 7.54 9.83
C ASN A 292 21.42 8.75 10.76
N GLY A 293 20.17 9.08 11.08
CA GLY A 293 19.83 10.28 11.86
C GLY A 293 20.01 11.61 11.12
N GLU A 294 20.13 11.58 9.79
CA GLU A 294 20.29 12.77 8.93
C GLU A 294 18.96 13.48 8.64
N LEU A 295 17.83 12.83 8.92
CA LEU A 295 16.51 13.31 8.56
C LEU A 295 15.50 13.09 9.70
N GLU A 296 15.39 14.08 10.58
CA GLU A 296 14.46 14.07 11.72
C GLU A 296 13.00 14.24 11.29
N GLU A 297 12.75 15.07 10.27
CA GLU A 297 11.42 15.31 9.69
C GLU A 297 11.35 14.84 8.24
N ILE A 298 10.35 14.00 7.93
CA ILE A 298 10.14 13.47 6.58
C ILE A 298 9.19 14.42 5.82
N PRO A 299 9.65 15.14 4.78
CA PRO A 299 8.96 16.31 4.20
C PRO A 299 7.52 16.09 3.72
N PHE A 300 7.15 14.83 3.44
CA PHE A 300 5.85 14.46 2.88
C PHE A 300 4.96 13.66 3.83
N LEU A 301 5.36 13.57 5.09
CA LEU A 301 4.58 12.96 6.13
C LEU A 301 4.26 14.02 7.19
N PRO A 302 3.09 13.93 7.86
CA PRO A 302 2.86 14.78 9.01
C PRO A 302 3.98 14.53 10.04
N PRO A 303 4.43 15.57 10.76
CA PRO A 303 5.44 15.42 11.79
C PRO A 303 4.98 14.36 12.80
N PRO A 304 5.92 13.59 13.40
CA PRO A 304 5.56 12.65 14.43
C PRO A 304 4.78 13.39 15.53
N PRO A 305 3.77 12.74 16.15
CA PRO A 305 3.11 13.35 17.30
C PRO A 305 4.18 13.61 18.38
N PRO A 306 4.09 14.73 19.13
CA PRO A 306 5.07 15.04 20.15
C PRO A 306 5.20 13.87 21.14
N PRO A 307 6.41 13.62 21.68
CA PRO A 307 6.58 12.65 22.75
C PRO A 307 5.54 12.91 23.83
N LYS A 308 4.85 11.86 24.29
CA LYS A 308 4.01 12.02 25.47
C LYS A 308 4.96 12.25 26.63
N GLU A 309 4.99 13.46 27.17
CA GLU A 309 5.64 13.70 28.45
C GLU A 309 5.05 12.71 29.46
N ASP A 310 5.92 11.96 30.13
CA ASP A 310 5.58 11.16 31.29
C ASP A 310 5.23 12.10 32.45
N THR A 311 4.10 12.79 32.35
CA THR A 311 3.52 13.46 33.50
C THR A 311 2.92 12.38 34.38
N ALA A 312 3.70 11.93 35.35
CA ALA A 312 3.19 11.42 36.60
C ALA A 312 2.25 12.48 37.19
N ASN A 313 0.96 12.37 36.89
CA ASN A 313 -0.07 13.14 37.57
C ASN A 313 -1.26 12.23 37.88
N THR A 314 -1.07 11.48 38.95
CA THR A 314 -2.12 11.09 39.88
C THR A 314 -3.04 12.29 40.17
N SER A 315 -4.36 12.07 40.15
CA SER A 315 -5.42 12.90 40.75
C SER A 315 -6.34 13.81 39.90
N GLU A 316 -6.44 13.66 38.57
CA GLU A 316 -7.52 14.35 37.80
C GLU A 316 -8.53 13.47 37.05
N ASN A 317 -8.31 12.14 36.97
CA ASN A 317 -9.25 11.25 36.26
C ASN A 317 -10.47 10.78 37.08
N THR A 318 -10.55 11.07 38.38
CA THR A 318 -11.72 10.73 39.21
C THR A 318 -12.86 11.75 39.08
N LYS A 319 -12.59 13.03 38.82
CA LYS A 319 -13.65 14.06 38.73
C LYS A 319 -14.39 14.10 37.39
N LYS A 320 -13.80 13.60 36.29
CA LYS A 320 -14.45 13.51 34.97
C LYS A 320 -15.35 12.28 34.81
N ALA A 321 -15.13 11.23 35.60
CA ALA A 321 -15.96 10.01 35.60
C ALA A 321 -17.32 10.22 36.31
N GLU A 322 -17.39 11.05 37.35
CA GLU A 322 -18.64 11.37 38.05
C GLU A 322 -19.57 12.31 37.27
N LYS A 323 -19.04 13.31 36.55
CA LYS A 323 -19.86 14.22 35.72
C LYS A 323 -20.48 13.55 34.48
N LYS A 324 -19.94 12.41 34.01
CA LYS A 324 -20.51 11.63 32.89
C LYS A 324 -21.59 10.64 33.33
N LYS A 325 -21.61 10.20 34.59
CA LYS A 325 -22.69 9.34 35.13
C LYS A 325 -23.96 10.13 35.42
N THR A 326 -23.87 11.39 35.87
CA THR A 326 -25.04 12.24 36.15
C THR A 326 -25.78 12.73 34.89
N LYS A 327 -25.10 12.90 33.74
CA LYS A 327 -25.75 13.25 32.45
C LYS A 327 -26.41 12.08 31.72
N LYS A 328 -26.15 10.82 32.10
CA LYS A 328 -26.73 9.63 31.44
C LYS A 328 -28.02 9.13 32.09
N VAL A 329 -28.33 9.58 33.31
CA VAL A 329 -29.56 9.24 34.03
C VAL A 329 -30.73 10.17 33.65
N SER A 330 -30.48 11.45 33.32
CA SER A 330 -31.56 12.40 32.95
C SER A 330 -32.12 12.20 31.53
N LYS A 331 -31.41 11.52 30.63
CA LYS A 331 -31.86 11.26 29.24
C LYS A 331 -32.72 10.00 29.08
N ARG A 332 -32.84 9.16 30.12
CA ARG A 332 -33.62 7.90 30.07
C ARG A 332 -35.03 8.03 30.66
N ALA A 333 -35.39 9.19 31.23
CA ALA A 333 -36.71 9.47 31.79
C ALA A 333 -37.71 10.12 30.80
N THR A 334 -37.25 10.58 29.62
CA THR A 334 -38.09 11.37 28.68
C THR A 334 -38.53 10.63 27.42
N GLN A 335 -38.37 9.30 27.34
CA GLN A 335 -38.83 8.48 26.20
C GLN A 335 -39.86 7.40 26.58
N LYS A 336 -40.44 7.46 27.79
CA LYS A 336 -41.45 6.50 28.26
C LYS A 336 -42.85 7.09 28.48
N ALA A 337 -43.14 8.23 27.86
CA ALA A 337 -44.47 8.85 27.84
C ALA A 337 -44.82 9.24 26.40
N THR A 338 -45.35 8.29 25.62
CA THR A 338 -46.16 8.46 24.38
C THR A 338 -46.28 7.11 23.67
N LYS A 339 -47.00 6.16 24.27
CA LYS A 339 -47.62 5.03 23.56
C LYS A 339 -48.67 4.37 24.43
N SER A 340 -49.79 5.07 24.62
CA SER A 340 -51.06 4.48 25.03
C SER A 340 -52.18 5.25 24.37
N THR A 341 -52.68 4.79 23.23
CA THR A 341 -54.10 4.85 22.84
C THR A 341 -54.31 4.20 21.46
N SER A 342 -55.49 3.56 21.37
CA SER A 342 -56.23 3.02 20.24
C SER A 342 -55.90 1.63 19.65
N LYS A 343 -56.73 0.71 20.17
CA LYS A 343 -57.18 -0.62 19.74
C LYS A 343 -57.82 -0.71 18.33
N LYS A 344 -57.48 -1.79 17.61
CA LYS A 344 -58.38 -2.90 17.14
C LYS A 344 -59.15 -2.82 15.79
N LYS A 345 -59.20 -4.00 15.14
CA LYS A 345 -59.99 -4.53 13.97
C LYS A 345 -59.20 -4.56 12.64
N THR A 346 -59.16 -5.60 11.78
CA THR A 346 -59.88 -6.88 11.61
C THR A 346 -59.13 -7.81 10.61
N LYS A 347 -59.44 -9.12 10.62
CA LYS A 347 -58.99 -10.25 9.75
C LYS A 347 -59.23 -10.03 8.24
N LYS A 348 -58.38 -10.58 7.34
CA LYS A 348 -58.54 -11.84 6.54
C LYS A 348 -57.72 -11.84 5.20
N ASP A 349 -57.06 -12.97 4.94
CA ASP A 349 -56.54 -13.62 3.70
C ASP A 349 -56.21 -12.84 2.41
N LYS A 350 -54.99 -13.03 1.86
CA LYS A 350 -54.69 -13.68 0.55
C LYS A 350 -53.22 -13.48 0.09
N ASP A 351 -52.60 -14.60 -0.27
CA ASP A 351 -51.63 -14.91 -1.35
C ASP A 351 -50.38 -14.07 -1.69
N LEU A 352 -49.31 -14.83 -2.01
CA LEU A 352 -47.95 -14.56 -2.53
C LEU A 352 -47.77 -13.44 -3.60
N PRO A 353 -46.53 -13.03 -4.00
CA PRO A 353 -45.21 -13.65 -3.74
C PRO A 353 -44.07 -12.72 -3.26
N SER A 354 -43.01 -13.39 -2.82
CA SER A 354 -41.67 -12.92 -2.43
C SER A 354 -40.95 -12.05 -3.47
N LYS A 355 -40.35 -10.93 -3.02
CA LYS A 355 -39.33 -10.17 -3.77
C LYS A 355 -37.90 -10.67 -3.45
N PRO A 356 -36.98 -10.72 -4.43
CA PRO A 356 -35.66 -11.31 -4.27
C PRO A 356 -34.67 -10.38 -3.54
N LYS A 357 -33.75 -10.99 -2.79
CA LYS A 357 -32.62 -10.35 -2.10
C LYS A 357 -31.65 -9.72 -3.11
N LYS A 358 -31.28 -8.45 -2.90
CA LYS A 358 -30.20 -7.76 -3.62
C LYS A 358 -28.86 -8.46 -3.39
N LYS A 359 -28.28 -9.03 -4.46
CA LYS A 359 -26.87 -9.43 -4.56
C LYS A 359 -25.97 -8.18 -4.42
N LYS A 360 -25.01 -8.20 -3.51
CA LYS A 360 -23.81 -7.34 -3.55
C LYS A 360 -22.85 -7.92 -4.58
N THR A 361 -22.51 -7.16 -5.62
CA THR A 361 -21.35 -7.45 -6.50
C THR A 361 -20.96 -6.17 -7.27
N LYS A 362 -19.68 -6.11 -7.70
CA LYS A 362 -19.02 -5.21 -8.67
C LYS A 362 -17.94 -4.22 -8.20
N LYS A 363 -17.56 -4.15 -6.92
CA LYS A 363 -16.43 -3.28 -6.51
C LYS A 363 -15.10 -4.01 -6.30
N ASP A 364 -15.15 -5.30 -5.96
CA ASP A 364 -13.95 -6.07 -5.61
C ASP A 364 -13.29 -6.69 -6.86
N ASP A 365 -14.08 -7.19 -7.83
CA ASP A 365 -13.57 -7.77 -9.09
C ASP A 365 -12.77 -6.78 -9.95
N ALA A 366 -13.06 -5.47 -9.82
CA ALA A 366 -12.37 -4.42 -10.59
C ALA A 366 -10.97 -4.10 -10.06
N VAL A 367 -10.67 -4.42 -8.80
CA VAL A 367 -9.34 -4.23 -8.20
C VAL A 367 -8.44 -5.41 -8.56
N GLU A 368 -9.01 -6.62 -8.60
CA GLU A 368 -8.29 -7.86 -8.91
C GLU A 368 -7.85 -7.93 -10.40
N LEU A 369 -8.72 -7.51 -11.33
CA LEU A 369 -8.39 -7.40 -12.76
C LEU A 369 -7.26 -6.40 -13.06
N VAL A 370 -7.14 -5.33 -12.26
CA VAL A 370 -6.06 -4.34 -12.40
C VAL A 370 -4.74 -4.87 -11.83
N GLN A 371 -4.78 -5.72 -10.79
CA GLN A 371 -3.58 -6.38 -10.27
C GLN A 371 -3.03 -7.43 -11.25
N MET A 372 -3.88 -8.22 -11.92
CA MET A 372 -3.41 -9.26 -12.86
C MET A 372 -2.75 -8.68 -14.13
N ALA A 373 -3.22 -7.53 -14.63
CA ALA A 373 -2.63 -6.85 -15.79
C ALA A 373 -1.23 -6.24 -15.51
N LEU A 374 -0.85 -6.12 -14.23
CA LEU A 374 0.46 -5.60 -13.83
C LEU A 374 1.56 -6.68 -13.78
N PHE A 375 1.24 -7.96 -13.96
CA PHE A 375 2.20 -9.07 -13.91
C PHE A 375 2.27 -9.91 -15.19
N THR A 376 1.60 -9.50 -16.26
CA THR A 376 1.75 -10.16 -17.58
C THR A 376 3.05 -9.67 -18.25
N PRO A 377 3.98 -10.56 -18.64
CA PRO A 377 5.10 -10.18 -19.49
C PRO A 377 4.58 -9.70 -20.86
N PRO A 378 5.28 -8.79 -21.55
CA PRO A 378 4.91 -8.41 -22.90
C PRO A 378 4.94 -9.66 -23.78
N GLN A 379 3.84 -9.91 -24.50
CA GLN A 379 3.94 -10.76 -25.69
C GLN A 379 4.61 -9.90 -26.76
N ASP A 380 5.80 -10.32 -27.16
CA ASP A 380 6.45 -9.80 -28.36
C ASP A 380 5.51 -10.05 -29.54
N THR A 381 5.09 -8.96 -30.17
CA THR A 381 4.54 -8.98 -31.52
C THR A 381 5.30 -7.91 -32.29
N ASP A 382 5.98 -8.37 -33.33
CA ASP A 382 6.76 -7.59 -34.31
C ASP A 382 6.09 -6.28 -34.76
#